data_AF-A0A420GBQ2-F1
#
_entry.id   AF-A0A420GBQ2-F1
#
_cell.length_a   1.000
_cell.length_b   1.000
_cell.length_c   1.000
_cell.angle_alpha   90.00
_cell.angle_beta   90.00
_cell.angle_gamma   90.00
#
_symmetry.space_group_name_H-M   'P 1'
#
loop_
_entity.id
_entity.type
_entity.pdbx_description
1 polymer ?
#
loop_
_entity_poly.entity_id
_entity_poly.type
_entity_poly.pdbx_seq_one_letter_code
_entity_poly.pdbx_strand_id
1 'polypeptide(L)'
;MKFKFLFLSILTILLNSCGFDLSGEWDITELYVQKIEGSSKLLYKYDAWGGRDSHVYGFIIIDSTQSFKIDLDSTLPMYNLSEIPSKNKISGIKHECKNDCGDEYYKTKPNYLPLRIDKSKSEGIAIENIVFQYRGLSEKDRGLRGDFVFEKFIETKDSIYFFNLNDIKSVYKKHLDELKLKKGEVYLSENEAGKITRIVINQTTLNPLNNEIIQTVAYFLSPESKIESSDFSDRGIFREVKASK
;
A
#
# COMPACT_ATOMS: atom_id res chain seq x y z
N MET A 1 -37.55 -30.53 -41.84
CA MET A 1 -36.62 -30.78 -40.71
C MET A 1 -35.26 -30.06 -40.79
N LYS A 2 -34.99 -29.17 -41.77
CA LYS A 2 -33.67 -28.51 -41.90
C LYS A 2 -33.56 -27.10 -41.28
N PHE A 3 -34.67 -26.42 -40.99
CA PHE A 3 -34.66 -25.07 -40.39
C PHE A 3 -34.57 -25.05 -38.86
N LYS A 4 -34.99 -26.11 -38.16
CA LYS A 4 -34.90 -26.20 -36.69
C LYS A 4 -33.48 -26.44 -36.19
N PHE A 5 -32.62 -27.05 -37.01
CA PHE A 5 -31.22 -27.29 -36.65
C PHE A 5 -30.37 -26.01 -36.74
N LEU A 6 -30.68 -25.10 -37.68
CA LEU A 6 -29.93 -23.85 -37.85
C LEU A 6 -30.17 -22.86 -36.69
N PHE A 7 -31.38 -22.85 -36.14
CA PHE A 7 -31.73 -22.01 -34.99
C PHE A 7 -31.03 -22.48 -33.70
N LEU A 8 -30.81 -23.80 -33.55
CA LEU A 8 -30.10 -24.38 -32.40
C LEU A 8 -28.59 -24.11 -32.46
N SER A 9 -28.00 -24.04 -33.65
CA SER A 9 -26.60 -23.65 -33.85
C SER A 9 -26.34 -22.15 -33.62
N ILE A 10 -27.29 -21.27 -33.93
CA ILE A 10 -27.16 -19.83 -33.64
C ILE A 10 -27.36 -19.56 -32.14
N LEU A 11 -28.26 -20.30 -31.47
CA LEU A 11 -28.47 -20.18 -30.02
C LEU A 11 -27.26 -20.68 -29.22
N THR A 12 -26.54 -21.69 -29.72
CA THR A 12 -25.29 -22.16 -29.10
C THR A 12 -24.13 -21.20 -29.35
N ILE A 13 -24.10 -20.46 -30.46
CA ILE A 13 -23.10 -19.38 -30.66
C ILE A 13 -23.41 -18.18 -29.76
N LEU A 14 -24.68 -17.85 -29.50
CA LEU A 14 -25.06 -16.78 -28.55
C LEU A 14 -24.86 -17.17 -27.08
N LEU A 15 -24.91 -18.47 -26.75
CA LEU A 15 -24.60 -18.97 -25.40
C LEU A 15 -23.10 -19.23 -25.19
N ASN A 16 -22.33 -19.46 -26.25
CA ASN A 16 -20.86 -19.57 -26.21
C ASN A 16 -20.14 -18.26 -26.59
N SER A 17 -20.86 -17.20 -26.99
CA SER A 17 -20.30 -15.84 -27.10
C SER A 17 -20.23 -15.11 -25.75
N CYS A 18 -20.55 -15.80 -24.66
CA CYS A 18 -19.92 -15.51 -23.37
C CYS A 18 -18.51 -16.12 -23.36
N GLY A 19 -17.70 -15.78 -24.36
CA GLY A 19 -16.24 -15.71 -24.25
C GLY A 19 -15.91 -14.53 -23.34
N PHE A 20 -16.35 -14.65 -22.09
CA PHE A 20 -15.91 -13.84 -20.99
C PHE A 20 -14.46 -14.28 -20.76
N ASP A 21 -13.51 -13.62 -21.42
CA ASP A 21 -12.19 -13.47 -20.84
C ASP A 21 -12.41 -12.79 -19.48
N LEU A 22 -12.66 -13.61 -18.47
CA LEU A 22 -12.81 -13.25 -17.06
C LEU A 22 -11.46 -12.90 -16.43
N SER A 23 -10.44 -12.59 -17.22
CA SER A 23 -9.42 -11.64 -16.82
C SER A 23 -9.94 -10.25 -17.17
N GLY A 24 -10.96 -9.78 -16.42
CA GLY A 24 -11.29 -8.36 -16.47
C GLY A 24 -10.00 -7.59 -16.21
N GLU A 25 -9.57 -6.77 -17.17
CA GLU A 25 -8.38 -5.94 -17.01
C GLU A 25 -8.57 -5.13 -15.72
N TRP A 26 -7.63 -5.26 -14.80
CA TRP A 26 -7.62 -4.48 -13.58
C TRP A 26 -7.35 -3.02 -13.96
N ASP A 27 -8.29 -2.14 -13.66
CA ASP A 27 -8.11 -0.70 -13.75
C ASP A 27 -7.27 -0.24 -12.56
N ILE A 28 -5.97 -0.02 -12.81
CA ILE A 28 -5.01 0.35 -11.79
C ILE A 28 -5.18 1.84 -11.46
N THR A 29 -5.76 2.12 -10.30
CA THR A 29 -5.98 3.49 -9.82
C THR A 29 -4.76 4.08 -9.14
N GLU A 30 -3.95 3.25 -8.47
CA GLU A 30 -2.68 3.66 -7.88
C GLU A 30 -1.61 2.61 -8.14
N LEU A 31 -0.43 3.07 -8.58
CA LEU A 31 0.74 2.21 -8.74
C LEU A 31 1.97 2.95 -8.28
N TYR A 32 2.65 2.36 -7.31
CA TYR A 32 3.92 2.87 -6.82
C TYR A 32 4.99 1.78 -6.82
N VAL A 33 6.24 2.18 -6.98
CA VAL A 33 7.38 1.25 -7.00
C VAL A 33 8.51 1.75 -6.11
N GLN A 34 9.16 0.82 -5.41
CA GLN A 34 10.46 1.04 -4.79
C GLN A 34 11.44 -0.07 -5.17
N LYS A 35 12.73 0.24 -5.20
CA LYS A 35 13.78 -0.77 -5.36
C LYS A 35 14.04 -1.48 -4.02
N ILE A 36 14.09 -2.81 -4.03
CA ILE A 36 14.46 -3.58 -2.85
C ILE A 36 16.00 -3.55 -2.71
N GLU A 37 16.49 -2.94 -1.62
CA GLU A 37 17.92 -2.73 -1.38
C GLU A 37 18.72 -4.05 -1.48
N GLY A 38 19.78 -4.00 -2.27
CA GLY A 38 20.69 -5.14 -2.46
C GLY A 38 20.16 -6.25 -3.37
N SER A 39 19.12 -5.99 -4.18
CA SER A 39 18.58 -6.95 -5.14
C SER A 39 18.29 -6.32 -6.52
N SER A 40 18.03 -7.16 -7.53
CA SER A 40 17.45 -6.78 -8.82
C SER A 40 15.93 -6.64 -8.79
N LYS A 41 15.31 -6.70 -7.59
CA LYS A 41 13.85 -6.77 -7.46
C LYS A 41 13.26 -5.43 -7.08
N LEU A 42 12.05 -5.21 -7.56
CA LEU A 42 11.20 -4.07 -7.30
C LEU A 42 10.04 -4.53 -6.42
N LEU A 43 9.63 -3.69 -5.48
CA LEU A 43 8.41 -3.86 -4.72
C LEU A 43 7.40 -2.86 -5.24
N TYR A 44 6.33 -3.37 -5.85
CA TYR A 44 5.20 -2.57 -6.27
C TYR A 44 4.15 -2.54 -5.18
N LYS A 45 3.58 -1.37 -4.93
CA LYS A 45 2.29 -1.21 -4.27
C LYS A 45 1.25 -0.87 -5.32
N TYR A 46 0.12 -1.55 -5.30
CA TYR A 46 -0.96 -1.31 -6.24
C TYR A 46 -2.29 -1.18 -5.51
N ASP A 47 -3.19 -0.42 -6.13
CA ASP A 47 -4.62 -0.36 -5.85
C ASP A 47 -5.34 -0.41 -7.20
N ALA A 48 -6.28 -1.33 -7.35
CA ALA A 48 -6.97 -1.54 -8.61
C ALA A 48 -8.41 -2.00 -8.43
N TRP A 49 -9.23 -1.63 -9.40
CA TRP A 49 -10.62 -2.03 -9.52
C TRP A 49 -10.80 -2.97 -10.71
N GLY A 50 -11.70 -3.92 -10.60
CA GLY A 50 -12.04 -4.83 -11.68
C GLY A 50 -13.53 -5.12 -11.69
N GLY A 51 -14.08 -5.41 -12.87
CA GLY A 51 -15.42 -5.97 -13.08
C GLY A 51 -16.51 -5.51 -12.10
N ARG A 52 -17.28 -6.48 -11.56
CA ARG A 52 -18.42 -6.25 -10.65
C ARG A 52 -17.97 -5.78 -9.27
N ASP A 53 -17.48 -4.55 -9.17
CA ASP A 53 -17.06 -3.89 -7.92
C ASP A 53 -15.97 -4.65 -7.16
N SER A 54 -15.11 -5.39 -7.88
CA SER A 54 -13.98 -6.08 -7.27
C SER A 54 -12.85 -5.09 -7.04
N HIS A 55 -12.42 -4.96 -5.79
CA HIS A 55 -11.30 -4.09 -5.40
C HIS A 55 -10.16 -4.95 -4.87
N VAL A 56 -8.95 -4.70 -5.36
CA VAL A 56 -7.74 -5.39 -4.93
C VAL A 56 -6.62 -4.39 -4.73
N TYR A 57 -5.89 -4.54 -3.65
CA TYR A 57 -4.71 -3.73 -3.36
C TYR A 57 -3.71 -4.58 -2.58
N GLY A 58 -2.44 -4.19 -2.64
CA GLY A 58 -1.40 -4.92 -1.93
C GLY A 58 -0.01 -4.63 -2.47
N PHE A 59 0.88 -5.59 -2.27
CA PHE A 59 2.25 -5.51 -2.74
C PHE A 59 2.62 -6.72 -3.60
N ILE A 60 3.41 -6.51 -4.65
CA ILE A 60 3.96 -7.58 -5.50
C ILE A 60 5.46 -7.35 -5.67
N ILE A 61 6.24 -8.43 -5.62
CA ILE A 61 7.67 -8.41 -5.92
C ILE A 61 7.86 -8.78 -7.38
N ILE A 62 8.57 -7.96 -8.14
CA ILE A 62 8.83 -8.17 -9.57
C ILE A 62 10.32 -8.02 -9.83
N ASP A 63 10.91 -8.82 -10.73
CA ASP A 63 12.27 -8.55 -11.18
C ASP A 63 12.31 -7.27 -12.04
N SER A 64 13.33 -6.44 -11.87
CA SER A 64 13.49 -5.19 -12.63
C SER A 64 13.45 -5.32 -14.15
N THR A 65 13.66 -6.52 -14.71
CA THR A 65 13.55 -6.77 -16.16
C THR A 65 12.14 -7.08 -16.64
N GLN A 66 11.17 -7.24 -15.73
CA GLN A 66 9.80 -7.63 -16.04
C GLN A 66 8.85 -6.43 -15.93
N SER A 67 7.78 -6.46 -16.73
CA SER A 67 6.71 -5.46 -16.66
C SER A 67 5.73 -5.78 -15.53
N PHE A 68 5.16 -4.74 -14.94
CA PHE A 68 4.13 -4.90 -13.90
C PHE A 68 2.85 -5.52 -14.49
N LYS A 69 2.31 -6.53 -13.81
CA LYS A 69 0.99 -7.10 -14.04
C LYS A 69 0.42 -7.55 -12.70
N ILE A 70 -0.87 -7.30 -12.48
CA ILE A 70 -1.55 -7.82 -11.29
C ILE A 70 -1.74 -9.33 -11.46
N ASP A 71 -1.06 -10.07 -10.60
CA ASP A 71 -1.25 -11.50 -10.39
C ASP A 71 -1.56 -11.71 -8.89
N LEU A 72 -2.82 -12.04 -8.61
CA LEU A 72 -3.31 -12.17 -7.22
C LEU A 72 -2.62 -13.31 -6.47
N ASP A 73 -2.09 -14.32 -7.15
CA ASP A 73 -1.36 -15.42 -6.53
C ASP A 73 0.05 -14.97 -6.08
N SER A 74 0.58 -13.93 -6.73
CA SER A 74 1.88 -13.32 -6.40
C SER A 74 1.79 -12.22 -5.32
N THR A 75 0.57 -11.80 -4.97
CA THR A 75 0.34 -10.73 -3.98
C THR A 75 0.86 -11.14 -2.61
N LEU A 76 1.71 -10.29 -2.04
CA LEU A 76 2.22 -10.48 -0.69
C LEU A 76 1.06 -10.41 0.32
N PRO A 77 1.07 -11.25 1.36
CA PRO A 77 -0.06 -11.38 2.29
C PRO A 77 -0.16 -10.21 3.29
N MET A 78 0.20 -8.98 2.91
CA MET A 78 0.29 -7.82 3.80
C MET A 78 -0.38 -6.60 3.17
N TYR A 79 -0.98 -5.75 4.03
CA TYR A 79 -1.59 -4.48 3.61
C TYR A 79 -0.63 -3.30 3.81
N ASN A 80 0.27 -3.43 4.77
CA ASN A 80 1.25 -2.42 5.17
C ASN A 80 2.63 -3.05 5.36
N LEU A 81 3.68 -2.25 5.21
CA LEU A 81 5.03 -2.65 5.59
C LEU A 81 5.29 -2.22 7.04
N SER A 82 5.97 -3.06 7.81
CA SER A 82 6.42 -2.68 9.16
C SER A 82 7.85 -2.12 9.17
N GLU A 83 8.64 -2.42 8.15
CA GLU A 83 10.06 -2.07 8.03
C GLU A 83 10.44 -1.81 6.58
N ILE A 84 11.63 -1.22 6.36
CA ILE A 84 12.18 -1.01 5.01
C ILE A 84 12.52 -2.37 4.37
N PRO A 85 11.98 -2.69 3.19
CA PRO A 85 12.27 -3.93 2.48
C PRO A 85 13.76 -4.11 2.18
N SER A 86 14.25 -5.34 2.24
CA SER A 86 15.61 -5.70 1.85
C SER A 86 15.65 -7.02 1.08
N LYS A 87 16.77 -7.30 0.41
CA LYS A 87 17.00 -8.59 -0.28
C LYS A 87 16.81 -9.83 0.61
N ASN A 88 16.93 -9.67 1.93
CA ASN A 88 16.85 -10.77 2.88
C ASN A 88 15.43 -10.97 3.42
N LYS A 89 14.70 -9.88 3.65
CA LYS A 89 13.43 -9.89 4.37
C LYS A 89 12.52 -8.73 3.94
N ILE A 90 11.23 -9.02 3.78
CA ILE A 90 10.14 -8.04 3.78
C ILE A 90 9.22 -8.37 4.96
N SER A 91 9.03 -7.39 5.85
CA SER A 91 8.15 -7.51 7.00
C SER A 91 6.92 -6.62 6.80
N GLY A 92 5.75 -7.21 6.99
CA GLY A 92 4.47 -6.55 6.79
C GLY A 92 3.46 -6.82 7.88
N ILE A 93 2.32 -6.16 7.75
CA ILE A 93 1.19 -6.23 8.67
C ILE A 93 -0.07 -6.52 7.85
N LYS A 94 -0.89 -7.45 8.35
CA LYS A 94 -2.27 -7.64 7.92
C LYS A 94 -3.22 -7.69 9.12
N HIS A 95 -4.51 -7.68 8.82
CA HIS A 95 -5.54 -7.97 9.80
C HIS A 95 -6.44 -9.13 9.36
N GLU A 96 -7.12 -9.72 10.32
CA GLU A 96 -8.17 -10.71 10.10
C GLU A 96 -9.43 -10.34 10.88
N CYS A 97 -10.57 -10.64 10.28
CA CYS A 97 -11.90 -10.53 10.89
C CYS A 97 -12.15 -11.70 11.83
N LYS A 98 -11.55 -11.67 13.02
CA LYS A 98 -11.70 -12.70 14.05
C LYS A 98 -12.89 -12.37 14.95
N ASN A 99 -14.10 -12.55 14.41
CA ASN A 99 -15.38 -12.19 15.05
C ASN A 99 -15.47 -10.70 15.42
N ASP A 100 -14.82 -9.83 14.67
CA ASP A 100 -14.77 -8.39 14.93
C ASP A 100 -15.04 -7.56 13.67
N CYS A 101 -15.78 -8.16 12.73
CA CYS A 101 -16.30 -7.52 11.52
C CYS A 101 -17.81 -7.80 11.44
N GLY A 102 -18.54 -6.96 10.69
CA GLY A 102 -20.00 -7.09 10.57
C GLY A 102 -20.70 -6.94 11.92
N ASP A 103 -21.69 -7.79 12.18
CA ASP A 103 -22.54 -7.73 13.38
C ASP A 103 -21.78 -7.93 14.69
N GLU A 104 -20.64 -8.62 14.66
CA GLU A 104 -19.81 -8.90 15.82
C GLU A 104 -18.80 -7.77 16.13
N TYR A 105 -18.67 -6.79 15.21
CA TYR A 105 -17.73 -5.66 15.36
C TYR A 105 -17.90 -4.99 16.73
N TYR A 106 -19.12 -4.59 17.09
CA TYR A 106 -19.38 -3.87 18.34
C TYR A 106 -19.41 -4.74 19.60
N LYS A 107 -19.32 -6.07 19.47
CA LYS A 107 -19.42 -7.02 20.59
C LYS A 107 -18.07 -7.44 21.15
N THR A 108 -17.00 -7.26 20.37
CA THR A 108 -15.63 -7.59 20.78
C THR A 108 -14.93 -6.39 21.43
N LYS A 109 -13.72 -6.59 21.94
CA LYS A 109 -12.83 -5.49 22.34
C LYS A 109 -11.60 -5.49 21.43
N PRO A 110 -11.04 -4.32 21.07
CA PRO A 110 -9.81 -4.26 20.30
C PRO A 110 -8.66 -4.99 21.00
N ASN A 111 -7.96 -5.86 20.26
CA ASN A 111 -6.74 -6.52 20.69
C ASN A 111 -5.54 -5.98 19.90
N TYR A 112 -4.65 -5.29 20.60
CA TYR A 112 -3.46 -4.66 20.01
C TYR A 112 -2.24 -5.58 19.96
N LEU A 113 -2.31 -6.76 20.58
CA LEU A 113 -1.26 -7.77 20.45
C LEU A 113 -1.47 -8.58 19.16
N PRO A 114 -0.36 -9.04 18.54
CA PRO A 114 -0.47 -9.89 17.36
C PRO A 114 -1.21 -11.18 17.71
N LEU A 115 -2.08 -11.62 16.81
CA LEU A 115 -2.71 -12.93 16.89
C LEU A 115 -1.68 -14.03 16.57
N ARG A 116 -0.79 -13.76 15.61
CA ARG A 116 0.31 -14.64 15.19
C ARG A 116 1.25 -13.90 14.23
N ILE A 117 2.33 -14.57 13.86
CA ILE A 117 3.28 -14.13 12.83
C ILE A 117 3.38 -15.25 11.80
N ASP A 118 2.94 -14.96 10.57
CA ASP A 118 3.03 -15.88 9.44
C ASP A 118 4.41 -15.69 8.77
N LYS A 119 5.06 -16.80 8.38
CA LYS A 119 6.35 -16.77 7.68
C LYS A 119 6.22 -17.51 6.36
N SER A 120 6.70 -16.90 5.29
CA SER A 120 6.73 -17.50 3.96
C SER A 120 7.95 -17.00 3.18
N LYS A 121 8.01 -17.35 1.89
CA LYS A 121 9.07 -16.92 0.98
C LYS A 121 8.43 -16.57 -0.35
N SER A 122 8.81 -15.43 -0.93
CA SER A 122 8.38 -15.00 -2.26
C SER A 122 9.58 -14.45 -3.00
N GLU A 123 9.76 -14.86 -4.25
CA GLU A 123 10.86 -14.38 -5.10
C GLU A 123 12.25 -14.48 -4.45
N GLY A 124 12.49 -15.54 -3.69
CA GLY A 124 13.75 -15.75 -2.99
C GLY A 124 13.92 -14.96 -1.68
N ILE A 125 13.01 -14.05 -1.35
CA ILE A 125 13.04 -13.16 -0.19
C ILE A 125 12.16 -13.71 0.93
N ALA A 126 12.63 -13.67 2.18
CA ALA A 126 11.83 -14.10 3.33
C ALA A 126 10.70 -13.09 3.59
N ILE A 127 9.49 -13.58 3.78
CA ILE A 127 8.32 -12.77 4.08
C ILE A 127 7.89 -13.07 5.51
N GLU A 128 7.80 -12.02 6.33
CA GLU A 128 7.27 -12.11 7.69
C GLU A 128 6.06 -11.19 7.80
N ASN A 129 4.94 -11.72 8.26
CA ASN A 129 3.70 -10.99 8.27
C ASN A 129 3.01 -11.08 9.63
N ILE A 130 2.90 -9.94 10.30
CA ILE A 130 2.31 -9.84 11.63
C ILE A 130 0.80 -9.71 11.47
N VAL A 131 0.05 -10.64 12.06
CA VAL A 131 -1.39 -10.73 11.88
C VAL A 131 -2.08 -10.16 13.11
N PHE A 132 -2.86 -9.10 12.95
CA PHE A 132 -3.67 -8.51 14.02
C PHE A 132 -5.16 -8.81 13.85
N GLN A 133 -5.89 -8.57 14.94
CA GLN A 133 -7.33 -8.42 14.87
C GLN A 133 -7.68 -7.09 14.16
N TYR A 134 -8.71 -7.09 13.30
CA TYR A 134 -9.12 -5.90 12.53
C TYR A 134 -9.39 -4.67 13.41
N ARG A 135 -10.17 -4.79 14.47
CA ARG A 135 -10.43 -3.70 15.43
C ARG A 135 -9.18 -3.23 16.15
N GLY A 136 -8.30 -4.17 16.50
CA GLY A 136 -6.99 -3.84 17.06
C GLY A 136 -6.19 -2.92 16.16
N LEU A 137 -6.10 -3.25 14.87
CA LEU A 137 -5.35 -2.46 13.90
C LEU A 137 -6.07 -1.15 13.51
N SER A 138 -7.40 -1.17 13.41
CA SER A 138 -8.19 -0.05 12.89
C SER A 138 -8.56 1.00 13.94
N GLU A 139 -8.71 0.62 15.21
CA GLU A 139 -9.14 1.51 16.29
C GLU A 139 -7.99 2.02 17.17
N LYS A 140 -6.78 1.43 17.08
CA LYS A 140 -5.64 1.94 17.84
C LYS A 140 -5.35 3.37 17.43
N ASP A 141 -4.97 4.17 18.43
CA ASP A 141 -4.69 5.61 18.33
C ASP A 141 -4.14 5.97 16.94
N ARG A 142 -5.01 6.62 16.16
CA ARG A 142 -4.70 7.03 14.80
C ARG A 142 -3.72 8.22 14.75
N GLY A 143 -3.28 8.67 15.92
CA GLY A 143 -2.51 9.89 16.12
C GLY A 143 -3.16 11.09 15.46
N LEU A 144 -2.38 12.15 15.28
CA LEU A 144 -2.77 13.26 14.42
C LEU A 144 -2.70 12.78 12.96
N ARG A 145 -3.86 12.65 12.30
CA ARG A 145 -3.92 12.72 10.84
C ARG A 145 -3.43 14.11 10.44
N GLY A 146 -2.20 14.19 9.98
CA GLY A 146 -1.54 15.46 9.68
C GLY A 146 -1.59 15.75 8.20
N ASP A 147 -2.37 16.75 7.80
CA ASP A 147 -2.22 17.38 6.49
C ASP A 147 -1.36 18.64 6.68
N PHE A 148 -0.08 18.56 6.31
CA PHE A 148 0.91 19.58 6.61
C PHE A 148 1.58 20.12 5.35
N VAL A 149 1.84 21.42 5.33
CA VAL A 149 2.81 22.03 4.42
C VAL A 149 4.15 22.13 5.15
N PHE A 150 5.24 21.69 4.54
CA PHE A 150 6.58 21.74 5.14
C PHE A 150 7.54 22.61 4.32
N GLU A 151 8.47 23.28 4.99
CA GLU A 151 9.46 24.15 4.32
C GLU A 151 10.66 23.38 3.80
N LYS A 152 11.20 22.47 4.62
CA LYS A 152 12.43 21.72 4.34
C LYS A 152 12.35 20.30 4.89
N PHE A 153 13.15 19.41 4.32
CA PHE A 153 13.30 18.06 4.81
C PHE A 153 14.78 17.66 4.89
N ILE A 154 15.08 16.69 5.73
CA ILE A 154 16.37 16.00 5.78
C ILE A 154 16.10 14.51 5.75
N GLU A 155 16.79 13.81 4.85
CA GLU A 155 16.72 12.36 4.74
C GLU A 155 17.97 11.71 5.32
N THR A 156 17.78 10.63 6.08
CA THR A 156 18.84 9.71 6.53
C THR A 156 18.62 8.34 5.92
N LYS A 157 19.52 7.39 6.19
CA LYS A 157 19.37 6.02 5.68
C LYS A 157 17.99 5.42 6.00
N ASP A 158 17.51 5.55 7.24
CA ASP A 158 16.32 4.84 7.74
C ASP A 158 15.15 5.77 8.14
N SER A 159 15.32 7.09 8.05
CA SER A 159 14.33 8.06 8.55
C SER A 159 14.32 9.33 7.70
N ILE A 160 13.17 10.01 7.71
CA ILE A 160 12.96 11.31 7.09
C ILE A 160 12.45 12.30 8.13
N TYR A 161 12.94 13.53 8.04
CA TYR A 161 12.66 14.61 8.96
C TYR A 161 12.08 15.76 8.15
N PHE A 162 10.94 16.28 8.56
CA PHE A 162 10.33 17.48 8.00
C PHE A 162 10.40 18.59 9.04
N PHE A 163 10.55 19.83 8.60
CA PHE A 163 10.68 20.97 9.50
C PHE A 163 9.75 22.11 9.10
N ASN A 164 9.39 22.91 10.11
CA ASN A 164 8.49 24.05 10.00
C ASN A 164 7.17 23.67 9.32
N LEU A 165 6.44 22.73 9.95
CA LEU A 165 5.21 22.19 9.41
C LEU A 165 4.00 23.03 9.82
N ASN A 166 3.22 23.45 8.83
CA ASN A 166 1.99 24.20 9.01
C ASN A 166 0.78 23.32 8.67
N ASP A 167 -0.13 23.10 9.63
CA ASP A 167 -1.36 22.35 9.37
C ASP A 167 -2.31 23.16 8.47
N ILE A 168 -2.74 22.55 7.37
CA ILE A 168 -3.61 23.18 6.36
C ILE A 168 -5.08 22.79 6.47
N LYS A 169 -5.44 21.75 7.23
CA LYS A 169 -6.83 21.27 7.32
C LYS A 169 -7.48 21.47 8.66
N SER A 170 -6.74 21.45 9.77
CA SER A 170 -7.38 21.60 11.07
C SER A 170 -7.86 23.02 11.31
N VAL A 171 -9.03 23.14 11.95
CA VAL A 171 -9.62 24.42 12.36
C VAL A 171 -8.68 25.21 13.28
N TYR A 172 -7.85 24.50 14.05
CA TYR A 172 -6.96 25.08 15.05
C TYR A 172 -5.54 25.38 14.53
N LYS A 173 -5.26 25.14 13.23
CA LYS A 173 -3.99 25.40 12.53
C LYS A 173 -2.77 25.24 13.42
N LYS A 174 -2.39 24.00 13.70
CA LYS A 174 -1.23 23.69 14.53
C LYS A 174 0.08 23.83 13.74
N HIS A 175 1.02 24.58 14.28
CA HIS A 175 2.42 24.56 13.82
C HIS A 175 3.18 23.44 14.53
N LEU A 176 4.10 22.79 13.82
CA LEU A 176 5.01 21.80 14.37
C LEU A 176 6.41 22.07 13.83
N ASP A 177 7.37 22.32 14.72
CA ASP A 177 8.74 22.65 14.32
C ASP A 177 9.43 21.49 13.58
N GLU A 178 9.15 20.25 13.99
CA GLU A 178 9.78 19.05 13.42
C GLU A 178 8.83 17.85 13.45
N LEU A 179 8.84 17.08 12.36
CA LEU A 179 8.21 15.77 12.26
C LEU A 179 9.25 14.74 11.81
N LYS A 180 9.55 13.78 12.69
CA LYS A 180 10.49 12.68 12.43
C LYS A 180 9.74 11.38 12.17
N LEU A 181 9.99 10.76 11.02
CA LEU A 181 9.31 9.54 10.57
C LEU A 181 10.30 8.49 10.09
N LYS A 182 9.95 7.21 10.24
CA LYS A 182 10.73 6.10 9.66
C LYS A 182 10.38 5.97 8.18
N LYS A 183 11.36 5.58 7.36
CA LYS A 183 11.08 5.21 5.96
C LYS A 183 10.51 3.80 5.87
N GLY A 184 9.90 3.46 4.74
CA GLY A 184 9.28 2.16 4.47
C GLY A 184 8.08 2.31 3.55
N GLU A 185 7.02 2.94 4.04
CA GLU A 185 5.81 3.30 3.30
C GLU A 185 5.70 4.82 3.11
N VAL A 186 6.70 5.39 2.43
CA VAL A 186 6.68 6.79 1.99
C VAL A 186 6.37 6.81 0.51
N TYR A 187 5.25 7.41 0.11
CA TYR A 187 4.76 7.47 -1.27
C TYR A 187 4.87 8.90 -1.79
N LEU A 188 5.54 9.07 -2.93
CA LEU A 188 5.71 10.34 -3.59
C LEU A 188 4.79 10.42 -4.81
N SER A 189 3.97 11.46 -4.86
CA SER A 189 3.23 11.85 -6.06
C SER A 189 3.83 13.10 -6.67
N GLU A 190 3.94 13.08 -7.98
CA GLU A 190 4.63 14.11 -8.77
C GLU A 190 3.75 14.63 -9.91
N ASN A 191 4.00 15.87 -10.32
CA ASN A 191 3.41 16.39 -11.56
C ASN A 191 4.25 15.99 -12.78
N GLU A 192 3.78 16.35 -13.98
CA GLU A 192 4.48 16.03 -15.24
C GLU A 192 5.90 16.63 -15.35
N ALA A 193 6.23 17.62 -14.53
CA ALA A 193 7.56 18.22 -14.48
C ALA A 193 8.49 17.54 -13.47
N GLY A 194 8.07 16.44 -12.82
CA GLY A 194 8.87 15.71 -11.82
C GLY A 194 8.84 16.30 -10.40
N LYS A 195 8.00 17.32 -10.18
CA LYS A 195 7.92 18.03 -8.88
C LYS A 195 6.96 17.34 -7.96
N ILE A 196 7.36 17.20 -6.71
CA ILE A 196 6.52 16.64 -5.66
C ILE A 196 5.30 17.52 -5.42
N THR A 197 4.12 16.93 -5.59
CA THR A 197 2.84 17.56 -5.25
C THR A 197 2.32 17.10 -3.91
N ARG A 198 2.62 15.84 -3.55
CA ARG A 198 2.18 15.22 -2.30
C ARG A 198 3.12 14.11 -1.88
N ILE A 199 3.30 13.98 -0.57
CA ILE A 199 3.97 12.87 0.08
C ILE A 199 2.97 12.23 1.04
N VAL A 200 2.80 10.92 0.97
CA VAL A 200 1.98 10.15 1.90
C VAL A 200 2.89 9.23 2.70
N ILE A 201 2.83 9.29 4.03
CA ILE A 201 3.61 8.40 4.90
C ILE A 201 2.65 7.65 5.80
N ASN A 202 2.59 6.33 5.60
CA ASN A 202 1.84 5.42 6.46
C ASN A 202 2.81 4.75 7.42
N GLN A 203 2.54 4.80 8.72
CA GLN A 203 3.42 4.18 9.71
C GLN A 203 2.62 3.50 10.80
N THR A 204 2.87 2.21 11.01
CA THR A 204 2.43 1.47 12.19
C THR A 204 3.63 1.27 13.11
N THR A 205 3.61 1.88 14.28
CA THR A 205 4.64 1.75 15.30
C THR A 205 4.30 0.57 16.20
N LEU A 206 5.19 -0.42 16.24
CA LEU A 206 5.07 -1.61 17.08
C LEU A 206 6.02 -1.54 18.27
N ASN A 207 5.61 -2.11 19.39
CA ASN A 207 6.47 -2.32 20.54
C ASN A 207 7.54 -3.38 20.19
N PRO A 208 8.84 -3.09 20.35
CA PRO A 208 9.90 -3.99 19.93
C PRO A 208 9.98 -5.30 20.72
N LEU A 209 9.35 -5.38 21.90
CA LEU A 209 9.42 -6.56 22.78
C LEU A 209 8.32 -7.59 22.48
N ASN A 210 7.12 -7.13 22.15
CA ASN A 210 5.93 -7.98 22.02
C ASN A 210 5.11 -7.72 20.74
N ASN A 211 5.56 -6.82 19.86
CA ASN A 211 4.87 -6.38 18.65
C ASN A 211 3.46 -5.83 18.90
N GLU A 212 3.16 -5.34 20.10
CA GLU A 212 1.92 -4.62 20.36
C GLU A 212 1.86 -3.35 19.52
N ILE A 213 0.69 -3.06 18.92
CA ILE A 213 0.47 -1.81 18.21
C ILE A 213 0.50 -0.66 19.21
N ILE A 214 1.49 0.22 19.07
CA ILE A 214 1.60 1.46 19.84
C ILE A 214 0.73 2.54 19.17
N GLN A 215 0.88 2.70 17.85
CA GLN A 215 0.24 3.78 17.09
C GLN A 215 0.19 3.43 15.61
N THR A 216 -0.85 3.88 14.91
CA THR A 216 -0.97 3.81 13.45
C THR A 216 -1.28 5.19 12.91
N VAL A 217 -0.40 5.80 12.12
CA VAL A 217 -0.55 7.18 11.64
C VAL A 217 -0.40 7.26 10.13
N ALA A 218 -1.12 8.21 9.53
CA ALA A 218 -0.97 8.60 8.14
C ALA A 218 -0.72 10.12 8.07
N TYR A 219 0.39 10.50 7.45
CA TYR A 219 0.74 11.90 7.18
C TYR A 219 0.61 12.20 5.70
N PHE A 220 0.04 13.36 5.41
CA PHE A 220 -0.09 13.92 4.07
C PHE A 220 0.68 15.24 4.06
N LEU A 221 1.77 15.26 3.32
CA LEU A 221 2.73 16.36 3.34
C LEU A 221 2.79 16.97 1.94
N SER A 222 2.84 18.29 1.87
CA SER A 222 3.10 19.02 0.61
C SER A 222 4.21 20.03 0.86
N PRO A 223 5.15 20.21 -0.09
CA PRO A 223 6.22 21.16 0.11
C PRO A 223 5.72 22.60 -0.08
N GLU A 224 6.24 23.53 0.72
CA GLU A 224 5.97 24.97 0.55
C GLU A 224 6.70 25.54 -0.67
N SER A 225 7.89 24.99 -0.94
CA SER A 225 8.73 25.36 -2.08
C SER A 225 8.82 24.21 -3.09
N LYS A 226 9.44 24.45 -4.25
CA LYS A 226 9.59 23.41 -5.26
C LYS A 226 10.63 22.38 -4.80
N ILE A 227 10.23 21.13 -4.74
CA ILE A 227 11.08 19.97 -4.43
C ILE A 227 10.89 18.94 -5.55
N GLU A 228 11.98 18.39 -6.05
CA GLU A 228 11.97 17.40 -7.13
C GLU A 228 11.98 15.99 -6.53
N SER A 229 11.36 15.03 -7.22
CA SER A 229 11.34 13.61 -6.80
C SER A 229 12.74 13.03 -6.64
N SER A 230 13.70 13.51 -7.46
CA SER A 230 15.11 13.14 -7.42
C SER A 230 15.85 13.59 -6.15
N ASP A 231 15.27 14.49 -5.35
CA ASP A 231 15.88 14.93 -4.09
C ASP A 231 15.76 13.87 -2.99
N PHE A 232 14.91 12.86 -3.19
CA PHE A 232 14.73 11.72 -2.29
C PHE A 232 15.55 10.52 -2.76
N SER A 233 16.06 9.73 -1.82
CA SER A 233 16.65 8.43 -2.16
C SER A 233 15.58 7.40 -2.57
N ASP A 234 15.99 6.32 -3.21
CA ASP A 234 15.06 5.24 -3.58
C ASP A 234 14.74 4.29 -2.41
N ARG A 235 15.52 4.33 -1.34
CA ARG A 235 15.44 3.33 -0.26
C ARG A 235 14.29 3.64 0.68
N GLY A 236 13.27 2.78 0.69
CA GLY A 236 12.10 2.93 1.55
C GLY A 236 11.17 4.06 1.11
N ILE A 237 11.31 4.51 -0.15
CA ILE A 237 10.52 5.54 -0.81
C ILE A 237 9.94 4.94 -2.07
N PHE A 238 8.62 5.05 -2.21
CA PHE A 238 7.83 4.58 -3.33
C PHE A 238 7.53 5.75 -4.27
N ARG A 239 7.83 5.58 -5.56
CA ARG A 239 7.55 6.56 -6.61
C ARG A 239 6.36 6.13 -7.43
N GLU A 240 5.52 7.08 -7.78
CA GLU A 240 4.36 6.85 -8.64
C GLU A 240 4.81 6.36 -10.02
N VAL A 241 4.13 5.33 -10.53
CA VAL A 241 4.34 4.81 -11.89
C VAL A 241 3.04 5.03 -12.63
N LYS A 242 3.08 5.80 -13.71
CA LYS A 242 1.93 5.90 -14.61
C LYS A 242 1.76 4.54 -15.29
N ALA A 243 0.67 3.83 -14.99
CA ALA A 243 0.29 2.67 -15.76
C ALA A 243 0.08 3.10 -17.21
N SER A 244 0.90 2.58 -18.12
CA SER A 244 0.64 2.72 -19.56
C SER A 244 -0.64 1.95 -19.85
N LYS A 245 -1.69 2.67 -20.25
CA LYS A 245 -2.90 2.07 -20.83
C LYS A 245 -2.58 1.35 -22.14
#